data_AF-A0A1Y2EJA5-F1
#
_entry.id   AF-A0A1Y2EJA5-F1
#
_cell.length_a   1.000
_cell.length_b   1.000
_cell.length_c   1.000
_cell.angle_alpha   90.00
_cell.angle_beta   90.00
_cell.angle_gamma   90.00
#
_symmetry.space_group_name_H-M   'P 1'
#
loop_
_entity.id
_entity.type
_entity.pdbx_description
1 polymer ?
#
loop_
_entity_poly.entity_id
_entity_poly.type
_entity_poly.pdbx_seq_one_letter_code
_entity_poly.pdbx_strand_id
1 'polypeptide(L)' 'SAIFMTLPSVYAIADGTALYSQLPNCAKPCHVSASQAIGCDLADLKCLCQKQERYAAEAKGCIMGTCWI' A
#
# COMPACT_ATOMS: atom_id res chain seq x y z
N SER A 1 12.13 9.57 -36.70
CA SER A 1 11.31 10.30 -35.72
C SER A 1 10.68 9.32 -34.76
N ALA A 2 11.22 9.21 -33.54
CA ALA A 2 10.60 8.45 -32.45
C ALA A 2 9.74 9.43 -31.66
N ILE A 3 8.45 9.11 -31.52
CA ILE A 3 7.48 9.93 -30.80
C ILE A 3 7.78 9.76 -29.30
N PHE A 4 8.54 10.71 -28.76
CA PHE A 4 8.63 10.96 -27.32
C PHE A 4 7.24 11.44 -26.88
N MET A 5 6.41 10.50 -26.45
CA MET A 5 5.21 10.84 -25.69
C MET A 5 5.66 11.44 -24.36
N THR A 6 5.77 12.77 -24.32
CA THR A 6 5.79 13.55 -23.08
C THR A 6 4.38 13.56 -22.49
N LEU A 7 3.88 12.40 -22.08
CA LEU A 7 3.00 12.40 -20.92
C LEU A 7 3.96 12.62 -19.76
N PRO A 8 3.76 13.59 -18.87
CA PRO A 8 4.27 13.43 -17.53
C PRO A 8 3.51 12.23 -17.00
N SER A 9 4.04 11.03 -17.26
CA SER A 9 3.76 9.82 -16.53
C SER A 9 4.32 10.00 -15.13
N VAL A 10 3.80 11.02 -14.44
CA VAL A 10 3.56 10.96 -13.02
C VAL A 10 2.43 9.92 -12.87
N TYR A 11 2.80 8.67 -13.11
CA TYR A 11 2.55 7.69 -12.07
C TYR A 11 3.16 8.41 -10.89
N ALA A 12 2.34 9.02 -10.04
CA ALA A 12 2.82 9.39 -8.75
C ALA A 12 3.59 8.14 -8.32
N ILE A 13 4.92 8.25 -8.21
CA ILE A 13 5.63 7.48 -7.22
C ILE A 13 5.00 7.98 -5.94
N ALA A 14 3.78 7.50 -5.66
CA ALA A 14 3.05 7.85 -4.50
C ALA A 14 3.95 7.28 -3.44
N ASP A 15 4.68 8.16 -2.78
CA ASP A 15 5.56 7.81 -1.71
C ASP A 15 4.68 7.00 -0.77
N GLY A 16 4.85 5.68 -0.75
CA GLY A 16 3.98 4.79 0.02
C GLY A 16 4.01 5.19 1.49
N THR A 17 5.13 5.81 1.89
CA THR A 17 5.38 6.50 3.16
C THR A 17 4.47 7.71 3.39
N ALA A 18 4.25 8.56 2.39
CA ALA A 18 3.39 9.74 2.46
C ALA A 18 1.90 9.35 2.56
N LEU A 19 1.48 8.31 1.83
CA LEU A 19 0.12 7.77 1.95
C LEU A 19 -0.09 7.07 3.31
N TYR A 20 0.89 6.28 3.75
CA TYR A 20 0.84 5.58 5.03
C TYR A 20 0.75 6.54 6.22
N SER A 21 1.43 7.69 6.15
CA SER A 21 1.40 8.71 7.20
C SER A 21 0.03 9.38 7.35
N GLN A 22 -0.75 9.47 6.26
CA GLN A 22 -2.10 10.03 6.23
C GLN A 22 -3.17 9.04 6.69
N LEU A 23 -2.82 7.76 6.84
CA LEU A 23 -3.74 6.72 7.24
C LEU A 23 -4.21 6.94 8.69
N PRO A 24 -5.50 6.72 9.01
CA PRO A 24 -5.96 6.79 10.39
C PRO A 24 -5.17 5.84 11.29
N ASN A 25 -4.99 6.23 12.56
CA ASN A 25 -4.16 5.47 13.50
C ASN A 25 -4.66 4.03 13.72
N CYS A 26 -5.97 3.79 13.58
CA CYS A 26 -6.56 2.45 13.65
C CYS A 26 -6.09 1.52 12.52
N ALA A 27 -5.73 2.06 11.35
CA ALA A 27 -5.40 1.27 10.17
C ALA A 27 -3.89 0.98 10.05
N LYS A 28 -3.03 1.85 10.59
CA LYS A 28 -1.57 1.64 10.60
C LYS A 28 -1.14 0.24 11.07
N PRO A 29 -1.61 -0.29 12.22
CA PRO A 29 -1.24 -1.64 12.66
C PRO A 29 -1.78 -2.72 11.72
N CYS A 30 -2.93 -2.52 11.09
CA CYS A 30 -3.47 -3.47 10.11
C CYS A 30 -2.57 -3.62 8.89
N HIS A 31 -1.99 -2.53 8.40
CA HIS A 31 -1.06 -2.57 7.28
C HIS A 31 0.26 -3.26 7.65
N VAL A 32 0.77 -3.09 8.88
CA VAL A 32 1.94 -3.83 9.40
C VAL A 32 1.64 -5.32 9.49
N SER A 33 0.49 -5.69 10.06
CA SER A 33 0.07 -7.09 10.17
C SER A 33 -0.11 -7.73 8.79
N ALA A 34 -0.74 -7.00 7.85
CA ALA A 34 -0.97 -7.47 6.49
C ALA A 34 0.34 -7.67 5.71
N SER A 35 1.33 -6.79 5.86
CA SER A 35 2.63 -6.95 5.19
C SER A 35 3.36 -8.20 5.73
N GLN A 36 3.35 -8.40 7.05
CA GLN A 36 3.94 -9.59 7.68
C GLN A 36 3.24 -10.89 7.25
N ALA A 37 1.90 -10.89 7.18
CA ALA A 37 1.11 -12.07 6.79
C ALA A 37 1.42 -12.57 5.37
N ILE A 38 1.82 -11.67 4.46
CA ILE A 38 2.20 -12.02 3.07
C ILE A 38 3.73 -12.17 2.89
N GLY A 39 4.51 -12.04 3.97
CA GLY A 39 5.96 -12.15 3.97
C GLY A 39 6.70 -10.96 3.33
N CYS A 40 6.12 -9.76 3.39
CA CYS A 40 6.74 -8.53 2.91
C CYS A 40 7.06 -7.57 4.06
N ASP A 41 8.11 -6.76 3.90
CA ASP A 41 8.29 -5.56 4.73
C ASP A 41 7.30 -4.47 4.27
N LEU A 42 6.85 -3.63 5.20
CA LEU A 42 5.91 -2.55 4.88
C LEU A 42 6.55 -1.45 4.02
N ALA A 43 7.88 -1.27 4.10
CA ALA A 43 8.63 -0.35 3.25
C ALA A 43 8.98 -0.95 1.87
N ASP A 44 8.85 -2.27 1.69
CA ASP A 44 9.10 -2.93 0.40
C ASP A 44 7.87 -2.84 -0.51
N LEU A 45 7.66 -1.65 -1.08
CA LEU A 45 6.55 -1.38 -1.99
C LEU A 45 6.53 -2.32 -3.20
N LYS A 46 7.69 -2.81 -3.65
CA LYS A 46 7.76 -3.77 -4.76
C LYS A 46 7.15 -5.11 -4.34
N CYS A 47 7.52 -5.63 -3.18
CA CYS A 47 6.94 -6.87 -2.63
C CYS A 47 5.43 -6.72 -2.41
N LEU A 48 5.00 -5.60 -1.81
CA LEU A 48 3.59 -5.30 -1.59
C LEU A 48 2.79 -5.28 -2.90
N CYS A 49 3.28 -4.58 -3.93
CA CYS A 49 2.63 -4.51 -5.23
C CYS A 49 2.58 -5.87 -5.95
N GLN A 50 3.62 -6.70 -5.83
CA GLN A 50 3.62 -8.06 -6.40
C GLN A 50 2.58 -8.98 -5.76
N LYS A 51 2.16 -8.69 -4.52
CA LYS A 51 1.19 -9.47 -3.76
C LYS A 51 -0.05 -8.65 -3.40
N GLN A 52 -0.38 -7.64 -4.19
CA GLN A 52 -1.34 -6.60 -3.86
C GLN A 52 -2.72 -7.15 -3.48
N GLU A 53 -3.22 -8.18 -4.18
CA GLU A 53 -4.53 -8.76 -3.89
C GLU A 53 -4.58 -9.40 -2.49
N ARG A 54 -3.56 -10.17 -2.13
CA ARG A 54 -3.46 -10.78 -0.78
C ARG A 54 -3.24 -9.68 0.26
N TYR A 55 -2.35 -8.72 -0.01
CA TYR A 55 -2.13 -7.60 0.90
C TYR A 55 -3.42 -6.84 1.23
N ALA A 56 -4.20 -6.50 0.19
CA ALA A 56 -5.45 -5.77 0.34
C ALA A 56 -6.51 -6.60 1.09
N ALA A 57 -6.58 -7.90 0.87
CA ALA A 57 -7.49 -8.79 1.59
C ALA A 57 -7.17 -8.83 3.09
N GLU A 58 -5.90 -9.03 3.46
CA GLU A 58 -5.45 -9.05 4.86
C GLU A 58 -5.67 -7.70 5.55
N ALA A 59 -5.30 -6.60 4.89
CA ALA A 59 -5.47 -5.26 5.44
C ALA A 59 -6.95 -4.91 5.63
N LYS A 60 -7.82 -5.21 4.64
CA LYS A 60 -9.26 -4.92 4.70
C LYS A 60 -9.93 -5.62 5.87
N GLY A 61 -9.64 -6.90 6.10
CA GLY A 61 -10.23 -7.66 7.21
C GLY A 61 -9.95 -7.01 8.56
N CYS A 62 -8.69 -6.63 8.80
CA CYS A 62 -8.29 -5.94 10.03
C CYS A 62 -8.90 -4.54 10.16
N ILE A 63 -8.88 -3.74 9.07
CA ILE A 63 -9.41 -2.37 9.07
C ILE A 63 -10.90 -2.37 9.42
N MET A 64 -11.68 -3.28 8.84
CA MET A 64 -13.12 -3.39 9.12
C MET A 64 -13.41 -3.73 10.59
N GLY A 65 -12.52 -4.46 11.28
CA GLY A 65 -12.67 -4.78 12.69
C GLY A 65 -12.16 -3.69 13.65
N THR A 66 -11.21 -2.85 13.21
CA THR A 66 -10.46 -1.95 14.10
C THR A 66 -10.82 -0.48 13.92
N CYS A 67 -11.26 -0.07 12.73
CA CYS A 67 -11.52 1.34 12.39
C CYS A 67 -13.00 1.74 12.40
N TRP A 68 -13.91 0.77 12.58
CA TRP A 68 -15.35 1.00 12.67
C TRP A 68 -15.81 1.29 14.11
N ILE A 69 -15.00 0.92 15.10
CA ILE A 69 -15.26 1.09 16.53
C ILE A 69 -14.68 2.41 17.04
#